data_AF-A0A935D883-F1
#
_entry.id   AF-A0A935D883-F1
#
_cell.length_a   1.000
_cell.length_b   1.000
_cell.length_c   1.000
_cell.angle_alpha   90.00
_cell.angle_beta   90.00
_cell.angle_gamma   90.00
#
_symmetry.space_group_name_H-M   'P 1'
#
loop_
_entity.id
_entity.type
_entity.pdbx_description
1 polymer ?
#
loop_
_entity_poly.entity_id
_entity_poly.type
_entity_poly.pdbx_seq_one_letter_code
_entity_poly.pdbx_strand_id
1 'polypeptide(L)'
;MNPGRPHRLSAAAATATTVALVALGALAGCVEETSMPAPGSVPRPPIVVQAKTLPGPPPAEWTYWDPVEPALRVDVPRVPSLPLVAPQVTHALGAQARWAALPESARIAFHKNGFVAVEPPALLDDTGDGPTLADLYASLERDKVPALLTADALLFLAQAAIDRAVADLEATVLGPALVRVLASLTAALAVEDRAVRRDAVEGVHLARGFVAVASALAAGTPPPADAAPLVEAELRLIEASAGRSQSPMFGVELDYASFAPSHALRPSPEGDARARLRFAQAATWLARAPFLLSSRGETEGSRINVQTARVHTRAALLLGGLLARESSRERSDDYAKLQRVLSFLLGPADDPSPVALLDVAKAAGEPMDRTASLADVARVDRVRRAALTRFEPGVYDGVAAVRVPETAQGPTSAGVGRAALGVRFLGASGPVDSQALQGLVFPLRRARAS
;
A
#
# COMPACT_ATOMS: atom_id res chain seq x y z
N MET A 1 -37.32 12.08 51.03
CA MET A 1 -37.09 11.08 52.08
C MET A 1 -36.01 10.12 51.62
N ASN A 2 -34.93 10.12 52.39
CA ASN A 2 -33.75 9.25 52.37
C ASN A 2 -34.12 7.84 52.90
N PRO A 3 -33.21 6.91 53.22
CA PRO A 3 -32.07 6.28 52.52
C PRO A 3 -32.12 4.73 52.64
N GLY A 4 -31.11 3.99 52.17
CA GLY A 4 -30.89 2.61 52.65
C GLY A 4 -29.65 1.91 52.09
N ARG A 5 -28.47 2.31 52.57
CA ARG A 5 -27.11 2.03 52.09
C ARG A 5 -26.55 0.59 52.31
N PRO A 6 -25.34 0.30 51.75
CA PRO A 6 -24.68 -1.00 51.58
C PRO A 6 -23.53 -1.28 52.59
N HIS A 7 -22.91 -2.47 52.53
CA HIS A 7 -21.59 -2.83 53.10
C HIS A 7 -21.01 -4.03 52.31
N ARG A 8 -19.69 -4.30 52.17
CA ARG A 8 -18.40 -3.66 52.49
C ARG A 8 -17.28 -4.45 51.79
N LEU A 9 -16.19 -3.78 51.47
CA LEU A 9 -14.86 -4.32 51.10
C LEU A 9 -14.08 -4.81 52.34
N SER A 10 -13.18 -5.79 52.15
CA SER A 10 -11.88 -5.98 52.84
C SER A 10 -11.21 -7.21 52.17
N ALA A 11 -10.10 -7.15 51.43
CA ALA A 11 -8.71 -6.74 51.72
C ALA A 11 -7.89 -7.77 52.53
N ALA A 12 -6.92 -8.37 51.81
CA ALA A 12 -5.56 -8.79 52.18
C ALA A 12 -5.32 -9.88 53.23
N ALA A 13 -4.48 -10.87 52.86
CA ALA A 13 -3.20 -11.13 53.54
C ALA A 13 -2.35 -12.17 52.79
N ALA A 14 -1.09 -11.81 52.60
CA ALA A 14 -0.01 -12.65 52.10
C ALA A 14 0.43 -13.70 53.13
N THR A 15 1.01 -14.80 52.66
CA THR A 15 1.94 -15.62 53.45
C THR A 15 3.11 -16.04 52.59
N ALA A 16 4.27 -15.47 52.93
CA ALA A 16 5.58 -15.96 52.54
C ALA A 16 6.01 -17.06 53.51
N THR A 17 6.74 -18.07 53.05
CA THR A 17 7.59 -18.89 53.92
C THR A 17 8.85 -19.28 53.14
N THR A 18 9.97 -18.92 53.75
CA THR A 18 11.35 -19.10 53.29
C THR A 18 12.05 -20.08 54.25
N VAL A 19 13.25 -20.54 53.85
CA VAL A 19 14.34 -21.16 54.65
C VAL A 19 14.23 -22.71 54.69
N ALA A 20 15.27 -23.52 54.40
CA ALA A 20 16.68 -23.39 54.75
C ALA A 20 17.67 -24.11 53.81
N LEU A 21 18.89 -23.57 53.84
CA LEU A 21 20.18 -24.06 53.35
C LEU A 21 20.79 -25.14 54.29
N VAL A 22 21.93 -25.73 53.86
CA VAL A 22 23.08 -26.35 54.60
C VAL A 22 23.37 -27.77 54.08
N ALA A 23 24.60 -28.29 53.90
CA ALA A 23 25.95 -27.82 53.57
C ALA A 23 26.87 -29.06 53.45
N LEU A 24 27.90 -28.96 52.59
CA LEU A 24 29.29 -29.48 52.66
C LEU A 24 29.69 -30.97 52.83
N GLY A 25 30.56 -31.39 51.88
CA GLY A 25 31.89 -32.01 52.11
C GLY A 25 32.01 -33.53 51.95
N ALA A 26 33.12 -34.17 51.58
CA ALA A 26 34.38 -33.86 50.87
C ALA A 26 35.16 -35.21 50.71
N LEU A 27 35.93 -35.35 49.62
CA LEU A 27 37.22 -36.07 49.44
C LEU A 27 37.35 -37.60 49.15
N ALA A 28 38.41 -37.83 48.33
CA ALA A 28 39.19 -39.04 47.97
C ALA A 28 38.60 -39.99 46.90
N GLY A 29 39.30 -40.47 45.85
CA GLY A 29 40.69 -40.44 45.41
C GLY A 29 40.95 -41.65 44.46
N CYS A 30 42.02 -41.59 43.63
CA CYS A 30 42.62 -42.64 42.75
C CYS A 30 42.21 -42.69 41.24
N VAL A 31 43.05 -42.09 40.36
CA VAL A 31 44.03 -42.72 39.41
C VAL A 31 43.66 -44.14 38.88
N GLU A 32 43.75 -44.59 37.62
CA GLU A 32 44.35 -44.22 36.32
C GLU A 32 43.64 -45.05 35.23
N GLU A 33 43.53 -44.57 33.97
CA GLU A 33 44.02 -45.29 32.78
C GLU A 33 43.67 -44.52 31.50
N THR A 34 44.71 -44.01 30.85
CA THR A 34 44.69 -43.44 29.50
C THR A 34 44.53 -44.56 28.48
N SER A 35 43.33 -44.78 27.95
CA SER A 35 43.12 -45.58 26.75
C SER A 35 43.06 -44.67 25.51
N MET A 36 43.97 -44.90 24.55
CA MET A 36 43.94 -44.26 23.23
C MET A 36 42.60 -44.47 22.51
N PRO A 37 42.16 -43.54 21.64
CA PRO A 37 40.92 -43.70 20.89
C PRO A 37 41.09 -44.72 19.75
N ALA A 38 40.09 -45.60 19.61
CA ALA A 38 39.95 -46.52 18.49
C ALA A 38 39.64 -45.76 17.17
N PRO A 39 40.06 -46.29 16.01
CA PRO A 39 39.91 -45.59 14.74
C PRO A 39 38.46 -45.55 14.23
N GLY A 40 37.99 -44.33 13.94
CA GLY A 40 37.05 -43.94 12.89
C GLY A 40 35.81 -44.81 12.66
N SER A 41 34.72 -44.56 13.40
CA SER A 41 33.39 -44.92 12.92
C SER A 41 32.98 -43.99 11.78
N VAL A 42 32.79 -44.54 10.58
CA VAL A 42 32.19 -43.83 9.44
C VAL A 42 30.84 -43.25 9.87
N PRO A 43 30.57 -41.94 9.70
CA PRO A 43 29.28 -41.36 10.05
C PRO A 43 28.20 -41.98 9.17
N ARG A 44 27.22 -42.64 9.80
CA ARG A 44 26.04 -43.15 9.09
C ARG A 44 25.21 -41.96 8.59
N PRO A 45 24.66 -42.03 7.37
CA PRO A 45 23.80 -40.97 6.85
C PRO A 45 22.58 -40.76 7.76
N PRO A 46 22.07 -39.53 7.89
CA PRO A 46 20.90 -39.24 8.70
C PRO A 46 19.69 -39.99 8.15
N ILE A 47 19.09 -40.85 8.98
CA ILE A 47 17.78 -41.42 8.71
C ILE A 47 16.76 -40.38 9.17
N VAL A 48 15.95 -39.87 8.24
CA VAL A 48 14.73 -39.15 8.59
C VAL A 48 13.79 -40.18 9.20
N VAL A 49 13.75 -40.22 10.54
CA VAL A 49 12.74 -41.01 11.25
C VAL A 49 11.48 -40.18 11.23
N GLN A 50 10.53 -40.51 10.36
CA GLN A 50 9.15 -40.09 10.57
C GLN A 50 8.71 -40.71 11.89
N ALA A 51 8.57 -39.89 12.93
CA ALA A 51 7.83 -40.30 14.11
C ALA A 51 6.39 -40.55 13.65
N LYS A 52 6.03 -41.83 13.51
CA LYS A 52 4.68 -42.24 13.16
C LYS A 52 3.78 -41.93 14.36
N THR A 53 3.19 -40.75 14.40
CA THR A 53 2.11 -40.42 15.34
C THR A 53 0.92 -41.33 15.02
N LEU A 54 0.43 -42.03 16.04
CA LEU A 54 -0.81 -42.82 15.95
C LEU A 54 -2.00 -41.87 15.69
N PRO A 55 -2.95 -42.24 14.83
CA PRO A 55 -4.00 -41.32 14.40
C PRO A 55 -5.05 -41.13 15.49
N GLY A 56 -5.23 -39.88 15.94
CA GLY A 56 -6.51 -39.38 16.42
C GLY A 56 -7.14 -38.53 15.30
N PRO A 57 -8.47 -38.55 15.10
CA PRO A 57 -9.08 -37.85 13.98
C PRO A 57 -8.93 -36.33 14.16
N PRO A 58 -8.41 -35.59 13.16
CA PRO A 58 -8.36 -34.14 13.20
C PRO A 58 -9.78 -33.54 13.00
N PRO A 59 -10.10 -32.38 13.61
CA PRO A 59 -11.37 -31.70 13.41
C PRO A 59 -11.54 -31.19 11.96
N ALA A 60 -12.78 -31.16 11.49
CA ALA A 60 -13.18 -31.11 10.07
C ALA A 60 -12.90 -29.80 9.31
N GLU A 61 -12.25 -28.79 9.88
CA GLU A 61 -12.29 -27.43 9.32
C GLU A 61 -10.90 -26.81 9.11
N TRP A 62 -10.04 -27.54 8.39
CA TRP A 62 -8.77 -27.10 7.76
C TRP A 62 -7.51 -27.56 8.49
N THR A 63 -6.96 -28.69 8.05
CA THR A 63 -5.65 -29.21 8.48
C THR A 63 -4.88 -29.74 7.28
N TYR A 64 -4.42 -28.85 6.39
CA TYR A 64 -3.40 -29.20 5.38
C TYR A 64 -1.97 -29.06 5.92
N TRP A 65 -1.81 -28.56 7.15
CA TRP A 65 -0.52 -28.33 7.78
C TRP A 65 -0.42 -29.18 9.04
N ASP A 66 0.02 -30.43 8.90
CA ASP A 66 0.57 -31.13 10.05
C ASP A 66 1.86 -30.41 10.44
N PRO A 67 2.00 -29.89 11.68
CA PRO A 67 3.25 -29.34 12.15
C PRO A 67 4.29 -30.46 12.18
N VAL A 68 5.12 -30.51 11.14
CA VAL A 68 6.35 -31.28 11.17
C VAL A 68 7.31 -30.46 12.01
N GLU A 69 7.49 -30.83 13.28
CA GLU A 69 8.67 -30.40 14.02
C GLU A 69 9.86 -31.18 13.46
N PRO A 70 10.73 -30.60 12.61
CA PRO A 70 11.93 -31.30 12.24
C PRO A 70 12.71 -31.51 13.54
N ALA A 71 13.04 -32.76 13.85
CA ALA A 71 14.02 -33.08 14.87
C ALA A 71 15.40 -32.60 14.37
N LEU A 72 15.63 -31.29 14.41
CA LEU A 72 16.92 -30.67 14.21
C LEU A 72 17.78 -31.11 15.37
N ARG A 73 18.72 -32.03 15.11
CA ARG A 73 19.78 -32.32 16.08
C ARG A 73 20.55 -31.04 16.31
N VAL A 74 20.33 -30.41 17.46
CA VAL A 74 21.07 -29.20 17.91
C VAL A 74 22.54 -29.54 18.19
N ASP A 75 22.84 -30.84 18.29
CA ASP A 75 24.16 -31.41 18.53
C ASP A 75 25.07 -31.42 17.28
N VAL A 76 24.59 -30.91 16.14
CA VAL A 76 25.42 -30.76 14.93
C VAL A 76 26.49 -29.69 15.23
N PRO A 77 27.79 -29.99 15.04
CA PRO A 77 28.83 -29.00 15.21
C PRO A 77 28.49 -27.75 14.41
N ARG A 78 28.43 -26.58 15.07
CA ARG A 78 28.29 -25.31 14.36
C ARG A 78 29.34 -25.29 13.26
N VAL A 79 28.92 -25.02 12.02
CA VAL A 79 29.84 -24.86 10.89
C VAL A 79 30.93 -23.88 11.34
N PRO A 80 32.19 -24.33 11.47
CA PRO A 80 33.16 -23.61 12.28
C PRO A 80 33.65 -22.31 11.60
N SER A 81 33.62 -22.28 10.27
CA SER A 81 33.87 -21.09 9.44
C SER A 81 33.78 -21.49 7.95
N LEU A 82 33.58 -20.51 7.06
CA LEU A 82 33.79 -20.70 5.62
C LEU A 82 35.28 -20.55 5.30
N PRO A 83 35.81 -21.27 4.29
CA PRO A 83 35.14 -22.23 3.41
C PRO A 83 34.92 -23.62 4.06
N LEU A 84 33.87 -24.31 3.63
CA LEU A 84 33.55 -25.68 4.03
C LEU A 84 34.54 -26.67 3.43
N VAL A 85 35.01 -27.64 4.22
CA VAL A 85 35.73 -28.83 3.71
C VAL A 85 34.78 -30.01 3.51
N ALA A 86 35.08 -30.91 2.56
CA ALA A 86 34.20 -32.04 2.19
C ALA A 86 33.63 -32.87 3.38
N PRO A 87 34.40 -33.18 4.45
CA PRO A 87 33.87 -33.92 5.59
C PRO A 87 32.81 -33.16 6.42
N GLN A 88 32.69 -31.84 6.25
CA GLN A 88 31.73 -30.99 6.97
C GLN A 88 30.37 -30.92 6.26
N VAL A 89 30.26 -31.43 5.03
CA VAL A 89 29.02 -31.37 4.25
C VAL A 89 28.26 -32.69 4.43
N THR A 90 27.08 -32.60 5.03
CA THR A 90 26.16 -33.74 5.13
C THR A 90 25.03 -33.56 4.12
N HIS A 91 24.80 -34.56 3.28
CA HIS A 91 23.69 -34.55 2.34
C HIS A 91 22.49 -35.28 2.93
N ALA A 92 21.32 -34.63 2.91
CA ALA A 92 20.07 -35.30 3.20
C ALA A 92 19.79 -36.39 2.15
N LEU A 93 18.94 -37.37 2.51
CA LEU A 93 18.47 -38.39 1.58
C LEU A 93 17.87 -37.70 0.33
N GLY A 94 18.20 -38.19 -0.88
CA GLY A 94 17.80 -37.55 -2.15
C GLY A 94 18.74 -36.45 -2.67
N ALA A 95 19.29 -35.61 -1.78
CA ALA A 95 20.18 -34.51 -2.16
C ALA A 95 21.55 -34.97 -2.70
N GLN A 96 21.98 -36.19 -2.36
CA GLN A 96 23.25 -36.77 -2.81
C GLN A 96 23.35 -36.87 -4.34
N ALA A 97 22.26 -37.29 -5.00
CA ALA A 97 22.23 -37.45 -6.46
C ALA A 97 22.33 -36.08 -7.15
N ARG A 98 21.58 -35.09 -6.64
CA ARG A 98 21.65 -33.71 -7.16
C ARG A 98 23.02 -33.08 -6.92
N TRP A 99 23.63 -33.31 -5.76
CA TRP A 99 24.99 -32.85 -5.47
C TRP A 99 26.02 -33.42 -6.44
N ALA A 100 25.95 -34.73 -6.72
CA ALA A 100 26.84 -35.39 -7.67
C ALA A 100 26.66 -34.88 -9.11
N ALA A 101 25.44 -34.44 -9.47
CA ALA A 101 25.13 -33.87 -10.78
C ALA A 101 25.58 -32.39 -10.93
N LEU A 102 25.94 -31.70 -9.85
CA LEU A 102 26.39 -30.31 -9.93
C LEU A 102 27.75 -30.18 -10.62
N PRO A 103 27.92 -29.18 -11.50
CA PRO A 103 29.22 -28.84 -12.07
C PRO A 103 30.28 -28.60 -10.98
N GLU A 104 31.53 -28.89 -11.29
CA GLU A 104 32.65 -28.67 -10.34
C GLU A 104 32.72 -27.21 -9.87
N SER A 105 32.45 -26.25 -10.76
CA SER A 105 32.39 -24.82 -10.42
C SER A 105 31.33 -24.50 -9.37
N ALA A 106 30.15 -25.15 -9.44
CA ALA A 106 29.07 -24.98 -8.47
C ALA A 106 29.41 -25.60 -7.11
N ARG A 107 30.08 -26.78 -7.11
CA ARG A 107 30.57 -27.41 -5.88
C ARG A 107 31.66 -26.57 -5.21
N ILE A 108 32.58 -25.99 -5.97
CA ILE A 108 33.58 -25.03 -5.46
C ILE A 108 32.91 -23.79 -4.87
N ALA A 109 31.92 -23.21 -5.56
CA ALA A 109 31.16 -22.06 -5.06
C ALA A 109 30.42 -22.38 -3.75
N PHE A 110 29.82 -23.57 -3.65
CA PHE A 110 29.18 -24.04 -2.43
C PHE A 110 30.18 -24.16 -1.28
N HIS A 111 31.35 -24.77 -1.49
CA HIS A 111 32.37 -24.86 -0.46
C HIS A 111 32.84 -23.48 0.01
N LYS A 112 32.95 -22.51 -0.91
CA LYS A 112 33.35 -21.13 -0.57
C LYS A 112 32.27 -20.38 0.21
N ASN A 113 31.01 -20.47 -0.22
CA ASN A 113 29.93 -19.57 0.22
C ASN A 113 28.96 -20.23 1.23
N GLY A 114 29.02 -21.56 1.39
CA GLY A 114 28.04 -22.35 2.16
C GLY A 114 26.72 -22.58 1.44
N PHE A 115 26.50 -21.96 0.29
CA PHE A 115 25.35 -22.15 -0.58
C PHE A 115 25.76 -21.96 -2.05
N VAL A 116 24.95 -22.46 -2.96
CA VAL A 116 25.06 -22.19 -4.40
C VAL A 116 23.67 -22.00 -4.97
N ALA A 117 23.48 -20.93 -5.73
CA ALA A 117 22.28 -20.74 -6.52
C ALA A 117 22.41 -21.59 -7.79
N VAL A 118 21.47 -22.50 -8.01
CA VAL A 118 21.44 -23.37 -9.17
C VAL A 118 20.20 -23.00 -9.95
N GLU A 119 20.37 -22.70 -11.24
CA GLU A 119 19.21 -22.57 -12.11
C GLU A 119 18.51 -23.94 -12.19
N PRO A 120 17.19 -24.00 -12.04
CA PRO A 120 16.48 -25.25 -12.24
C PRO A 120 16.81 -25.76 -13.64
N PRO A 121 17.08 -27.07 -13.82
CA PRO A 121 17.26 -27.62 -15.15
C PRO A 121 16.05 -27.19 -15.98
N ALA A 122 16.32 -26.63 -17.17
CA ALA A 122 15.32 -26.14 -18.09
C ALA A 122 14.36 -27.29 -18.44
N LEU A 123 13.31 -27.45 -17.63
CA LEU A 123 12.05 -28.06 -18.05
C LEU A 123 11.38 -27.03 -18.94
N LEU A 124 12.00 -26.78 -20.10
CA LEU A 124 11.25 -26.22 -21.21
C LEU A 124 10.27 -27.33 -21.57
N ASP A 125 9.00 -27.09 -21.32
CA ASP A 125 7.99 -27.87 -22.00
C ASP A 125 8.07 -27.60 -23.51
N ASP A 126 7.45 -28.45 -24.33
CA ASP A 126 7.45 -28.30 -25.80
C ASP A 126 6.78 -26.99 -26.25
N THR A 127 6.18 -26.23 -25.32
CA THR A 127 5.57 -24.91 -25.52
C THR A 127 6.54 -23.73 -25.28
N GLY A 128 7.75 -23.98 -24.78
CA GLY A 128 8.78 -22.96 -24.58
C GLY A 128 8.65 -22.20 -23.25
N ASP A 129 7.79 -22.67 -22.34
CA ASP A 129 7.65 -22.12 -21.01
C ASP A 129 8.65 -22.80 -20.07
N GLY A 130 9.30 -22.01 -19.20
CA GLY A 130 10.23 -22.54 -18.20
C GLY A 130 9.50 -23.29 -17.07
N PRO A 131 10.22 -24.08 -16.25
CA PRO A 131 9.61 -24.81 -15.13
C PRO A 131 8.82 -23.86 -14.22
N THR A 132 7.58 -24.22 -13.92
CA THR A 132 6.82 -23.51 -12.88
C THR A 132 7.43 -23.80 -11.51
N LEU A 133 7.13 -22.95 -10.53
CA LEU A 133 7.50 -23.21 -9.14
C LEU A 133 6.93 -24.55 -8.65
N ALA A 134 5.74 -24.94 -9.13
CA ALA A 134 5.13 -26.23 -8.81
C ALA A 134 5.95 -27.40 -9.36
N ASP A 135 6.47 -27.28 -10.59
CA ASP A 135 7.33 -28.32 -11.20
C ASP A 135 8.64 -28.49 -10.43
N LEU A 136 9.21 -27.38 -9.96
CA LEU A 136 10.40 -27.41 -9.11
C LEU A 136 10.12 -28.19 -7.82
N TYR A 137 9.05 -27.87 -7.09
CA TYR A 137 8.72 -28.59 -5.85
C TYR A 137 8.32 -30.05 -6.09
N ALA A 138 7.57 -30.34 -7.15
CA ALA A 138 7.26 -31.72 -7.54
C ALA A 138 8.52 -32.51 -7.90
N SER A 139 9.55 -31.87 -8.48
CA SER A 139 10.84 -32.51 -8.72
C SER A 139 11.60 -32.80 -7.42
N LEU A 140 11.58 -31.87 -6.46
CA LEU A 140 12.22 -32.04 -5.16
C LEU A 140 11.56 -33.17 -4.37
N GLU A 141 10.23 -33.25 -4.40
CA GLU A 141 9.46 -34.33 -3.79
C GLU A 141 9.77 -35.69 -4.42
N ARG A 142 9.75 -35.79 -5.76
CA ARG A 142 10.13 -37.01 -6.50
C ARG A 142 11.53 -37.51 -6.12
N ASP A 143 12.47 -36.59 -6.00
CA ASP A 143 13.85 -36.89 -5.64
C ASP A 143 14.06 -37.05 -4.13
N LYS A 144 13.00 -36.90 -3.32
CA LYS A 144 13.01 -36.93 -1.85
C LYS A 144 13.95 -35.90 -1.22
N VAL A 145 14.21 -34.80 -1.92
CA VAL A 145 15.03 -33.69 -1.44
C VAL A 145 14.18 -32.82 -0.52
N PRO A 146 14.57 -32.61 0.75
CA PRO A 146 13.82 -31.73 1.64
C PRO A 146 13.89 -30.28 1.15
N ALA A 147 12.73 -29.62 1.05
CA ALA A 147 12.63 -28.21 0.72
C ALA A 147 12.65 -27.37 2.01
N LEU A 148 13.46 -26.30 2.01
CA LEU A 148 13.41 -25.26 3.02
C LEU A 148 12.71 -24.04 2.41
N LEU A 149 11.48 -23.79 2.86
CA LEU A 149 10.73 -22.58 2.55
C LEU A 149 10.96 -21.57 3.68
N THR A 150 11.63 -20.48 3.36
CA THR A 150 11.80 -19.36 4.27
C THR A 150 10.62 -18.39 4.15
N ALA A 151 10.35 -17.63 5.22
CA ALA A 151 9.20 -16.73 5.27
C ALA A 151 9.25 -15.62 4.20
N ASP A 152 10.45 -15.17 3.82
CA ASP A 152 10.66 -14.20 2.73
C ASP A 152 10.18 -14.73 1.38
N ALA A 153 10.37 -16.02 1.08
CA ALA A 153 9.84 -16.63 -0.14
C ALA A 153 8.30 -16.61 -0.16
N LEU A 154 7.66 -16.91 0.97
CA LEU A 154 6.21 -16.84 1.11
C LEU A 154 5.69 -15.40 0.97
N LEU A 155 6.36 -14.43 1.62
CA LEU A 155 6.00 -13.01 1.53
C LEU A 155 6.18 -12.47 0.11
N PHE A 156 7.26 -12.86 -0.58
CA PHE A 156 7.49 -12.51 -1.97
C PHE A 156 6.39 -13.04 -2.89
N LEU A 157 6.02 -14.33 -2.75
CA LEU A 157 4.95 -14.93 -3.54
C LEU A 157 3.60 -14.29 -3.26
N ALA A 158 3.30 -13.99 -1.99
CA ALA A 158 2.08 -13.29 -1.61
C ALA A 158 2.02 -11.90 -2.27
N GLN A 159 3.11 -11.12 -2.22
CA GLN A 159 3.17 -9.81 -2.86
C GLN A 159 3.01 -9.91 -4.37
N ALA A 160 3.73 -10.85 -5.03
CA ALA A 160 3.63 -11.05 -6.46
C ALA A 160 2.21 -11.45 -6.91
N ALA A 161 1.52 -12.29 -6.12
CA ALA A 161 0.14 -12.68 -6.38
C ALA A 161 -0.83 -11.48 -6.23
N ILE A 162 -0.64 -10.65 -5.21
CA ILE A 162 -1.43 -9.42 -5.02
C ILE A 162 -1.19 -8.46 -6.18
N ASP A 163 0.08 -8.22 -6.54
CA ASP A 163 0.44 -7.32 -7.64
C ASP A 163 -0.19 -7.78 -8.97
N ARG A 164 -0.21 -9.09 -9.22
CA ARG A 164 -0.86 -9.67 -10.40
C ARG A 164 -2.38 -9.48 -10.36
N ALA A 165 -3.01 -9.80 -9.24
CA ALA A 165 -4.46 -9.64 -9.08
C ALA A 165 -4.90 -8.18 -9.26
N VAL A 166 -4.12 -7.22 -8.73
CA VAL A 166 -4.34 -5.79 -8.93
C VAL A 166 -4.17 -5.43 -10.39
N ALA A 167 -3.10 -5.88 -11.06
CA ALA A 167 -2.88 -5.61 -12.48
C ALA A 167 -4.02 -6.13 -13.37
N ASP A 168 -4.51 -7.34 -13.11
CA ASP A 168 -5.65 -7.91 -13.83
C ASP A 168 -6.93 -7.10 -13.59
N LEU A 169 -7.17 -6.65 -12.36
CA LEU A 169 -8.31 -5.81 -12.00
C LEU A 169 -8.23 -4.41 -12.64
N GLU A 170 -7.05 -3.81 -12.68
CA GLU A 170 -6.79 -2.55 -13.37
C GLU A 170 -7.13 -2.65 -14.86
N ALA A 171 -6.67 -3.70 -15.52
CA ALA A 171 -6.88 -3.90 -16.94
C ALA A 171 -8.34 -4.25 -17.29
N THR A 172 -8.98 -5.12 -16.52
CA THR A 172 -10.29 -5.69 -16.87
C THR A 172 -11.47 -4.93 -16.28
N VAL A 173 -11.29 -4.24 -15.16
CA VAL A 173 -12.38 -3.61 -14.42
C VAL A 173 -12.19 -2.11 -14.28
N LEU A 174 -11.08 -1.65 -13.68
CA LEU A 174 -10.91 -0.25 -13.31
C LEU A 174 -10.66 0.64 -14.53
N GLY A 175 -9.77 0.23 -15.44
CA GLY A 175 -9.44 0.97 -16.66
C GLY A 175 -10.67 1.25 -17.53
N PRO A 176 -11.43 0.22 -17.94
CA PRO A 176 -12.64 0.41 -18.74
C PRO A 176 -13.70 1.27 -18.03
N ALA A 177 -13.93 1.07 -16.73
CA ALA A 177 -14.87 1.88 -15.95
C ALA A 177 -14.43 3.34 -15.87
N LEU A 178 -13.13 3.59 -15.68
CA LEU A 178 -12.58 4.95 -15.64
C LEU A 178 -12.78 5.67 -16.97
N VAL A 179 -12.47 5.03 -18.09
CA VAL A 179 -12.65 5.62 -19.42
C VAL A 179 -14.13 5.96 -19.67
N ARG A 180 -15.07 5.07 -19.31
CA ARG A 180 -16.52 5.35 -19.44
C ARG A 180 -16.96 6.54 -18.59
N VAL A 181 -16.51 6.61 -17.33
CA VAL A 181 -16.83 7.73 -16.43
C VAL A 181 -16.29 9.04 -17.00
N LEU A 182 -15.04 9.07 -17.46
CA LEU A 182 -14.39 10.27 -18.01
C LEU A 182 -15.05 10.74 -19.32
N ALA A 183 -15.37 9.83 -20.24
CA ALA A 183 -16.08 10.15 -21.47
C ALA A 183 -17.47 10.72 -21.18
N SER A 184 -18.20 10.10 -20.25
CA SER A 184 -19.53 10.53 -19.84
C SER A 184 -19.52 11.89 -19.12
N LEU A 185 -18.50 12.15 -18.28
CA LEU A 185 -18.30 13.46 -17.65
C LEU A 185 -17.92 14.53 -18.67
N THR A 186 -17.06 14.22 -19.64
CA THR A 186 -16.67 15.15 -20.71
C THR A 186 -17.90 15.63 -21.49
N ALA A 187 -18.77 14.70 -21.89
CA ALA A 187 -20.02 15.03 -22.58
C ALA A 187 -20.95 15.88 -21.71
N ALA A 188 -21.11 15.52 -20.42
CA ALA A 188 -21.98 16.26 -19.52
C ALA A 188 -21.45 17.67 -19.23
N LEU A 189 -20.15 17.83 -19.00
CA LEU A 189 -19.53 19.13 -18.76
C LEU A 189 -19.63 20.05 -19.98
N ALA A 190 -19.54 19.51 -21.20
CA ALA A 190 -19.77 20.30 -22.41
C ALA A 190 -21.21 20.83 -22.52
N VAL A 191 -22.21 20.13 -21.97
CA VAL A 191 -23.58 20.64 -21.88
C VAL A 191 -23.67 21.77 -20.84
N GLU A 192 -23.07 21.58 -19.67
CA GLU A 192 -23.08 22.58 -18.60
C GLU A 192 -22.40 23.89 -19.00
N ASP A 193 -21.30 23.80 -19.74
CA ASP A 193 -20.55 24.94 -20.27
C ASP A 193 -21.40 25.88 -21.13
N ARG A 194 -22.35 25.36 -21.89
CA ARG A 194 -23.25 26.16 -22.73
C ARG A 194 -24.30 26.93 -21.93
N ALA A 195 -24.63 26.46 -20.73
CA ALA A 195 -25.70 27.01 -19.89
C ALA A 195 -25.17 27.72 -18.63
N VAL A 196 -23.86 27.75 -18.42
CA VAL A 196 -23.25 28.26 -17.20
C VAL A 196 -23.42 29.78 -17.07
N ARG A 197 -23.72 30.25 -15.86
CA ARG A 197 -23.69 31.68 -15.52
C ARG A 197 -22.26 32.16 -15.35
N ARG A 198 -21.99 33.44 -15.65
CA ARG A 198 -20.65 34.07 -15.54
C ARG A 198 -19.93 33.76 -14.22
N ASP A 199 -20.65 33.79 -13.10
CA ASP A 199 -20.08 33.57 -11.75
C ASP A 199 -19.58 32.13 -11.50
N ALA A 200 -19.97 31.17 -12.33
CA ALA A 200 -19.61 29.75 -12.22
C ALA A 200 -18.75 29.25 -13.39
N VAL A 201 -18.49 30.09 -14.41
CA VAL A 201 -17.71 29.74 -15.62
C VAL A 201 -16.34 29.18 -15.25
N GLU A 202 -15.59 29.86 -14.38
CA GLU A 202 -14.25 29.42 -13.97
C GLU A 202 -14.27 28.03 -13.32
N GLY A 203 -15.32 27.72 -12.54
CA GLY A 203 -15.49 26.39 -11.93
C GLY A 203 -15.78 25.30 -12.95
N VAL A 204 -16.60 25.60 -13.97
CA VAL A 204 -16.86 24.68 -15.08
C VAL A 204 -15.59 24.45 -15.91
N HIS A 205 -14.85 25.51 -16.24
CA HIS A 205 -13.60 25.41 -17.00
C HIS A 205 -12.55 24.59 -16.24
N LEU A 206 -12.42 24.80 -14.93
CA LEU A 206 -11.53 24.00 -14.09
C LEU A 206 -11.94 22.51 -14.09
N ALA A 207 -13.23 22.21 -13.91
CA ALA A 207 -13.72 20.83 -13.97
C ALA A 207 -13.47 20.17 -15.34
N ARG A 208 -13.68 20.93 -16.44
CA ARG A 208 -13.40 20.48 -17.81
C ARG A 208 -11.93 20.20 -18.04
N GLY A 209 -11.05 21.13 -17.65
CA GLY A 209 -9.60 20.95 -17.74
C GLY A 209 -9.14 19.72 -16.95
N PHE A 210 -9.63 19.56 -15.72
CA PHE A 210 -9.31 18.43 -14.85
C PHE A 210 -9.68 17.08 -15.48
N VAL A 211 -10.89 16.96 -16.03
CA VAL A 211 -11.35 15.74 -16.71
C VAL A 211 -10.61 15.53 -18.04
N ALA A 212 -10.26 16.61 -18.75
CA ALA A 212 -9.51 16.52 -20.01
C ALA A 212 -8.08 15.99 -19.79
N VAL A 213 -7.37 16.41 -18.75
CA VAL A 213 -6.06 15.84 -18.38
C VAL A 213 -6.19 14.33 -18.13
N ALA A 214 -7.17 13.92 -17.32
CA ALA A 214 -7.41 12.51 -17.02
C ALA A 214 -7.74 11.70 -18.28
N SER A 215 -8.54 12.25 -19.19
CA SER A 215 -8.95 11.59 -20.44
C SER A 215 -7.80 11.48 -21.43
N ALA A 216 -6.92 12.48 -21.49
CA ALA A 216 -5.71 12.44 -22.29
C ALA A 216 -4.74 11.35 -21.78
N LEU A 217 -4.58 11.22 -20.46
CA LEU A 217 -3.75 10.17 -19.86
C LEU A 217 -4.34 8.77 -20.08
N ALA A 218 -5.62 8.56 -19.74
CA ALA A 218 -6.25 7.25 -19.76
C ALA A 218 -6.54 6.72 -21.18
N ALA A 219 -7.01 7.61 -22.08
CA ALA A 219 -7.53 7.22 -23.39
C ALA A 219 -6.85 7.93 -24.57
N GLY A 220 -5.88 8.82 -24.33
CA GLY A 220 -5.25 9.61 -25.40
C GLY A 220 -6.23 10.58 -26.07
N THR A 221 -7.31 10.96 -25.38
CA THR A 221 -8.31 11.88 -25.93
C THR A 221 -7.73 13.29 -26.02
N PRO A 222 -7.81 13.97 -27.18
CA PRO A 222 -7.29 15.33 -27.32
C PRO A 222 -8.10 16.29 -26.44
N PRO A 223 -7.45 17.29 -25.81
CA PRO A 223 -8.14 18.27 -25.00
C PRO A 223 -9.07 19.16 -25.85
N PRO A 224 -10.18 19.67 -25.28
CA PRO A 224 -10.97 20.73 -25.89
C PRO A 224 -10.11 21.97 -26.19
N ALA A 225 -10.36 22.63 -27.33
CA ALA A 225 -9.51 23.72 -27.83
C ALA A 225 -9.33 24.88 -26.83
N ASP A 226 -10.35 25.16 -26.03
CA ASP A 226 -10.36 26.21 -25.02
C ASP A 226 -9.54 25.85 -23.77
N ALA A 227 -9.41 24.56 -23.45
CA ALA A 227 -8.63 24.06 -22.31
C ALA A 227 -7.23 23.57 -22.71
N ALA A 228 -6.96 23.39 -24.01
CA ALA A 228 -5.74 22.79 -24.53
C ALA A 228 -4.44 23.39 -23.96
N PRO A 229 -4.25 24.73 -23.86
CA PRO A 229 -3.00 25.29 -23.35
C PRO A 229 -2.69 24.87 -21.92
N LEU A 230 -3.70 24.83 -21.05
CA LEU A 230 -3.54 24.43 -19.65
C LEU A 230 -3.38 22.92 -19.52
N VAL A 231 -4.18 22.14 -20.26
CA VAL A 231 -4.11 20.67 -20.23
C VAL A 231 -2.75 20.18 -20.72
N GLU A 232 -2.24 20.72 -21.83
CA GLU A 232 -0.91 20.37 -22.34
C GLU A 232 0.21 20.78 -21.38
N ALA A 233 0.06 21.90 -20.67
CA ALA A 233 1.03 22.31 -19.66
C ALA A 233 1.07 21.33 -18.47
N GLU A 234 -0.09 20.85 -18.01
CA GLU A 234 -0.19 19.80 -16.99
C GLU A 234 0.41 18.48 -17.48
N LEU A 235 0.08 18.06 -18.71
CA LEU A 235 0.61 16.83 -19.30
C LEU A 235 2.14 16.85 -19.39
N ARG A 236 2.74 17.99 -19.79
CA ARG A 236 4.21 18.13 -19.81
C ARG A 236 4.85 17.96 -18.43
N LEU A 237 4.22 18.47 -17.37
CA LEU A 237 4.73 18.31 -16.00
C LEU A 237 4.62 16.85 -15.52
N ILE A 238 3.51 16.19 -15.86
CA ILE A 238 3.28 14.77 -15.56
C ILE A 238 4.31 13.88 -16.28
N GLU A 239 4.52 14.12 -17.58
CA GLU A 239 5.51 13.39 -18.38
C GLU A 239 6.95 13.61 -17.88
N ALA A 240 7.29 14.84 -17.49
CA ALA A 240 8.61 15.15 -16.94
C ALA A 240 8.86 14.53 -15.57
N SER A 241 7.81 14.33 -14.75
CA SER A 241 7.88 13.73 -13.41
C SER A 241 8.96 14.35 -12.49
N ALA A 242 9.24 15.65 -12.66
CA ALA A 242 10.42 16.33 -12.11
C ALA A 242 10.28 16.79 -10.64
N GLY A 243 9.50 16.08 -9.82
CA GLY A 243 9.25 16.45 -8.43
C GLY A 243 8.20 17.57 -8.30
N ARG A 244 8.38 18.45 -7.32
CA ARG A 244 7.35 19.44 -6.97
C ARG A 244 7.38 20.66 -7.89
N SER A 245 6.22 21.04 -8.41
CA SER A 245 6.05 22.23 -9.24
C SER A 245 4.65 22.84 -9.05
N GLN A 246 4.49 24.10 -9.42
CA GLN A 246 3.18 24.75 -9.41
C GLN A 246 2.33 24.24 -10.57
N SER A 247 1.12 23.76 -10.28
CA SER A 247 0.11 23.39 -11.27
C SER A 247 -0.39 24.64 -12.01
N PRO A 248 -0.25 24.70 -13.35
CA PRO A 248 -0.85 25.75 -14.17
C PRO A 248 -2.37 25.85 -14.01
N MET A 249 -3.05 24.74 -13.73
CA MET A 249 -4.51 24.66 -13.64
C MET A 249 -5.04 25.07 -12.26
N PHE A 250 -4.43 24.58 -11.18
CA PHE A 250 -4.92 24.81 -9.81
C PHE A 250 -4.19 25.94 -9.08
N GLY A 251 -3.03 26.38 -9.59
CA GLY A 251 -2.19 27.40 -8.95
C GLY A 251 -1.54 26.94 -7.63
N VAL A 252 -1.56 25.64 -7.33
CA VAL A 252 -0.99 25.03 -6.12
C VAL A 252 0.21 24.17 -6.45
N GLU A 253 1.08 23.93 -5.47
CA GLU A 253 2.21 23.01 -5.62
C GLU A 253 1.70 21.56 -5.62
N LEU A 254 2.05 20.80 -6.66
CA LEU A 254 1.82 19.36 -6.76
C LEU A 254 3.14 18.63 -6.87
N ASP A 255 3.19 17.40 -6.37
CA ASP A 255 4.36 16.53 -6.49
C ASP A 255 4.24 15.66 -7.74
N TYR A 256 4.87 16.10 -8.83
CA TYR A 256 4.85 15.38 -10.11
C TYR A 256 5.77 14.15 -10.11
N ALA A 257 6.66 13.97 -9.13
CA ALA A 257 7.42 12.72 -9.02
C ALA A 257 6.53 11.51 -8.73
N SER A 258 5.32 11.73 -8.18
CA SER A 258 4.33 10.66 -7.97
C SER A 258 3.78 10.03 -9.25
N PHE A 259 4.02 10.66 -10.41
CA PHE A 259 3.63 10.14 -11.73
C PHE A 259 4.72 9.32 -12.41
N ALA A 260 5.93 9.27 -11.81
CA ALA A 260 7.00 8.42 -12.30
C ALA A 260 6.61 6.94 -12.18
N PRO A 261 7.01 6.08 -13.13
CA PRO A 261 6.77 4.64 -13.04
C PRO A 261 7.50 4.08 -11.81
N SER A 262 6.77 3.83 -10.71
CA SER A 262 7.31 3.14 -9.54
C SER A 262 7.34 1.63 -9.78
N HIS A 263 7.94 0.84 -8.87
CA HIS A 263 7.92 -0.63 -8.97
C HIS A 263 6.49 -1.19 -9.02
N ALA A 264 5.52 -0.53 -8.37
CA ALA A 264 4.10 -0.85 -8.43
C ALA A 264 3.44 -0.52 -9.79
N LEU A 265 4.10 0.29 -10.63
CA LEU A 265 3.66 0.71 -11.96
C LEU A 265 4.50 0.11 -13.09
N ARG A 266 5.37 -0.87 -12.78
CA ARG A 266 6.31 -1.41 -13.76
C ARG A 266 5.58 -2.29 -14.79
N PRO A 267 5.91 -2.16 -16.09
CA PRO A 267 5.54 -3.12 -17.11
C PRO A 267 5.95 -4.54 -16.70
N SER A 268 4.99 -5.47 -16.70
CA SER A 268 5.32 -6.90 -16.81
C SER A 268 5.69 -7.18 -18.27
N PRO A 269 6.57 -8.14 -18.57
CA PRO A 269 6.73 -8.66 -19.93
C PRO A 269 5.40 -9.18 -20.54
N GLU A 270 4.41 -9.48 -19.69
CA GLU A 270 3.05 -9.86 -20.10
C GLU A 270 2.09 -8.67 -20.04
N GLY A 271 1.54 -8.27 -21.19
CA GLY A 271 0.47 -7.27 -21.32
C GLY A 271 0.92 -5.90 -21.86
N ASP A 272 -0.05 -5.03 -22.16
CA ASP A 272 0.20 -3.68 -22.67
C ASP A 272 0.71 -2.76 -21.55
N ALA A 273 2.03 -2.82 -21.34
CA ALA A 273 2.83 -1.92 -20.50
C ALA A 273 2.40 -0.45 -20.55
N ARG A 274 2.03 0.02 -21.75
CA ARG A 274 1.68 1.41 -21.99
C ARG A 274 0.26 1.72 -21.52
N ALA A 275 -0.68 0.81 -21.71
CA ALA A 275 -2.04 0.94 -21.17
C ALA A 275 -2.04 1.00 -19.63
N ARG A 276 -1.21 0.18 -18.98
CA ARG A 276 -1.06 0.19 -17.51
C ARG A 276 -0.48 1.51 -17.01
N LEU A 277 0.59 2.00 -17.63
CA LEU A 277 1.18 3.29 -17.28
C LEU A 277 0.18 4.44 -17.43
N ARG A 278 -0.59 4.46 -18.53
CA ARG A 278 -1.64 5.44 -18.80
C ARG A 278 -2.72 5.45 -17.74
N PHE A 279 -3.24 4.27 -17.38
CA PHE A 279 -4.22 4.14 -16.30
C PHE A 279 -3.65 4.65 -14.98
N ALA A 280 -2.44 4.24 -14.62
CA ALA A 280 -1.79 4.65 -13.39
C ALA A 280 -1.62 6.17 -13.30
N GLN A 281 -1.12 6.81 -14.36
CA GLN A 281 -0.96 8.28 -14.38
C GLN A 281 -2.31 8.99 -14.27
N ALA A 282 -3.36 8.49 -14.94
CA ALA A 282 -4.70 9.03 -14.83
C ALA A 282 -5.27 8.86 -13.40
N ALA A 283 -5.13 7.68 -12.81
CA ALA A 283 -5.57 7.41 -11.44
C ALA A 283 -4.82 8.30 -10.44
N THR A 284 -3.50 8.45 -10.58
CA THR A 284 -2.68 9.36 -9.77
C THR A 284 -3.16 10.80 -9.92
N TRP A 285 -3.42 11.29 -11.13
CA TRP A 285 -3.97 12.64 -11.34
C TRP A 285 -5.28 12.84 -10.56
N LEU A 286 -6.22 11.91 -10.71
CA LEU A 286 -7.54 11.98 -10.07
C LEU A 286 -7.49 11.81 -8.54
N ALA A 287 -6.47 11.12 -8.03
CA ALA A 287 -6.23 10.94 -6.60
C ALA A 287 -5.38 12.07 -5.98
N ARG A 288 -4.62 12.83 -6.77
CA ARG A 288 -3.66 13.81 -6.24
C ARG A 288 -4.07 15.26 -6.42
N ALA A 289 -4.63 15.61 -7.59
CA ALA A 289 -5.03 16.98 -7.90
C ALA A 289 -6.17 17.44 -6.97
N PRO A 290 -5.95 18.48 -6.15
CA PRO A 290 -6.87 18.85 -5.08
C PRO A 290 -7.77 20.03 -5.45
N PHE A 291 -9.07 19.86 -5.24
CA PHE A 291 -10.00 20.99 -5.15
C PHE A 291 -9.99 21.53 -3.72
N LEU A 292 -9.01 22.41 -3.42
CA LEU A 292 -8.87 23.01 -2.10
C LEU A 292 -10.10 23.83 -1.67
N LEU A 293 -10.59 23.56 -0.46
CA LEU A 293 -11.74 24.22 0.15
C LEU A 293 -11.33 25.33 1.11
N SER A 294 -10.18 25.23 1.77
CA SER A 294 -9.72 26.28 2.67
C SER A 294 -8.99 27.39 1.93
N SER A 295 -9.09 28.62 2.44
CA SER A 295 -8.33 29.77 1.93
C SER A 295 -7.40 30.38 2.97
N ARG A 296 -6.44 31.19 2.49
CA ARG A 296 -5.54 32.00 3.30
C ARG A 296 -6.36 32.86 4.27
N GLY A 297 -6.09 32.69 5.56
CA GLY A 297 -6.75 33.42 6.64
C GLY A 297 -7.91 32.68 7.31
N GLU A 298 -8.41 31.60 6.71
CA GLU A 298 -9.46 30.75 7.34
C GLU A 298 -8.89 29.48 7.95
N THR A 299 -7.87 28.92 7.33
CA THR A 299 -7.13 27.79 7.88
C THR A 299 -5.65 28.10 7.76
N GLU A 300 -4.93 27.92 8.86
CA GLU A 300 -3.48 28.06 8.88
C GLU A 300 -2.88 27.15 7.79
N GLY A 301 -1.85 27.59 7.08
CA GLY A 301 -1.16 26.81 6.04
C GLY A 301 -1.89 26.61 4.70
N SER A 302 -3.12 27.09 4.52
CA SER A 302 -3.70 27.24 3.18
C SER A 302 -2.92 28.29 2.37
N ARG A 303 -2.69 28.02 1.08
CA ARG A 303 -1.89 28.89 0.19
C ARG A 303 -2.73 29.70 -0.81
N ILE A 304 -3.99 29.33 -1.01
CA ILE A 304 -4.86 29.96 -2.03
C ILE A 304 -5.72 31.08 -1.43
N ASN A 305 -6.18 32.02 -2.26
CA ASN A 305 -7.12 33.05 -1.81
C ASN A 305 -8.57 32.50 -1.79
N VAL A 306 -9.51 33.23 -1.18
CA VAL A 306 -10.91 32.79 -1.05
C VAL A 306 -11.60 32.62 -2.40
N GLN A 307 -11.24 33.41 -3.41
CA GLN A 307 -11.83 33.33 -4.74
C GLN A 307 -11.44 32.03 -5.42
N THR A 308 -10.15 31.65 -5.38
CA THR A 308 -9.66 30.35 -5.88
C THR A 308 -10.33 29.20 -5.14
N ALA A 309 -10.49 29.29 -3.81
CA ALA A 309 -11.15 28.24 -3.04
C ALA A 309 -12.62 28.06 -3.46
N ARG A 310 -13.32 29.17 -3.77
CA ARG A 310 -14.69 29.12 -4.31
C ARG A 310 -14.74 28.49 -5.70
N VAL A 311 -13.80 28.80 -6.58
CA VAL A 311 -13.69 28.17 -7.91
C VAL A 311 -13.48 26.66 -7.79
N HIS A 312 -12.56 26.23 -6.92
CA HIS A 312 -12.32 24.82 -6.64
C HIS A 312 -13.56 24.13 -6.06
N THR A 313 -14.24 24.78 -5.10
CA THR A 313 -15.47 24.26 -4.49
C THR A 313 -16.58 24.08 -5.54
N ARG A 314 -16.75 25.05 -6.45
CA ARG A 314 -17.73 24.96 -7.54
C ARG A 314 -17.40 23.81 -8.51
N ALA A 315 -16.14 23.66 -8.89
CA ALA A 315 -15.71 22.57 -9.75
C ALA A 315 -15.99 21.20 -9.10
N ALA A 316 -15.65 21.05 -7.81
CA ALA A 316 -15.93 19.83 -7.06
C ALA A 316 -17.44 19.54 -6.92
N LEU A 317 -18.26 20.54 -6.58
CA LEU A 317 -19.71 20.39 -6.49
C LEU A 317 -20.35 20.06 -7.84
N LEU A 318 -19.87 20.66 -8.92
CA LEU A 318 -20.32 20.34 -10.28
C LEU A 318 -20.04 18.87 -10.60
N LEU A 319 -18.82 18.40 -10.39
CA LEU A 319 -18.46 16.99 -10.60
C LEU A 319 -19.32 16.06 -9.73
N GLY A 320 -19.53 16.40 -8.45
CA GLY A 320 -20.40 15.66 -7.55
C GLY A 320 -21.85 15.59 -8.05
N GLY A 321 -22.41 16.72 -8.49
CA GLY A 321 -23.73 16.79 -9.09
C GLY A 321 -23.84 15.93 -10.34
N LEU A 322 -22.86 15.99 -11.24
CA LEU A 322 -22.83 15.16 -12.46
C LEU A 322 -22.72 13.65 -12.17
N LEU A 323 -22.00 13.27 -11.12
CA LEU A 323 -21.87 11.87 -10.69
C LEU A 323 -23.13 11.34 -9.99
N ALA A 324 -23.88 12.22 -9.32
CA ALA A 324 -25.10 11.87 -8.58
C ALA A 324 -26.38 11.95 -9.42
N ARG A 325 -26.32 12.41 -10.68
CA ARG A 325 -27.50 12.56 -11.55
C ARG A 325 -28.10 11.21 -11.94
N GLU A 326 -29.38 11.04 -11.64
CA GLU A 326 -30.16 9.85 -12.01
C GLU A 326 -30.20 9.58 -13.52
N SER A 327 -30.21 10.64 -14.34
CA SER A 327 -30.18 10.55 -15.80
C SER A 327 -28.90 9.90 -16.36
N SER A 328 -27.93 9.57 -15.51
CA SER A 328 -26.70 8.89 -15.89
C SER A 328 -26.33 7.83 -14.85
N ARG A 329 -27.29 6.96 -14.52
CA ARG A 329 -27.11 5.85 -13.57
C ARG A 329 -25.86 5.03 -13.85
N GLU A 330 -25.57 4.72 -15.11
CA GLU A 330 -24.35 4.00 -15.51
C GLU A 330 -23.05 4.71 -15.05
N ARG A 331 -22.96 6.03 -15.23
CA ARG A 331 -21.80 6.83 -14.74
C ARG A 331 -21.69 6.75 -13.22
N SER A 332 -22.82 6.84 -12.52
CA SER A 332 -22.87 6.76 -11.06
C SER A 332 -22.42 5.39 -10.56
N ASP A 333 -22.93 4.33 -11.18
CA ASP A 333 -22.62 2.94 -10.84
C ASP A 333 -21.14 2.62 -11.12
N ASP A 334 -20.60 3.05 -12.26
CA ASP A 334 -19.17 2.89 -12.59
C ASP A 334 -18.27 3.66 -11.60
N TYR A 335 -18.62 4.91 -11.26
CA TYR A 335 -17.86 5.68 -10.28
C TYR A 335 -17.92 5.05 -8.88
N ALA A 336 -19.09 4.59 -8.44
CA ALA A 336 -19.26 3.89 -7.18
C ALA A 336 -18.47 2.56 -7.16
N LYS A 337 -18.40 1.86 -8.29
CA LYS A 337 -17.57 0.66 -8.45
C LYS A 337 -16.09 0.98 -8.30
N LEU A 338 -15.59 2.03 -8.97
CA LEU A 338 -14.21 2.50 -8.83
C LEU A 338 -13.87 2.80 -7.36
N GLN A 339 -14.70 3.61 -6.69
CA GLN A 339 -14.50 3.97 -5.29
C GLN A 339 -14.50 2.74 -4.36
N ARG A 340 -15.43 1.81 -4.56
CA ARG A 340 -15.52 0.59 -3.73
C ARG A 340 -14.29 -0.30 -3.87
N VAL A 341 -13.84 -0.52 -5.10
CA VAL A 341 -12.66 -1.36 -5.37
C VAL A 341 -11.39 -0.69 -4.83
N LEU A 342 -11.19 0.61 -5.09
CA LEU A 342 -10.04 1.34 -4.56
C LEU A 342 -10.04 1.38 -3.04
N SER A 343 -11.21 1.57 -2.41
CA SER A 343 -11.33 1.54 -0.96
C SER A 343 -11.04 0.17 -0.36
N PHE A 344 -11.34 -0.91 -1.09
CA PHE A 344 -11.00 -2.27 -0.67
C PHE A 344 -9.49 -2.53 -0.75
N LEU A 345 -8.83 -2.05 -1.82
CA LEU A 345 -7.41 -2.26 -2.04
C LEU A 345 -6.51 -1.36 -1.17
N LEU A 346 -6.87 -0.09 -1.04
CA LEU A 346 -6.01 0.96 -0.47
C LEU A 346 -6.53 1.48 0.88
N GLY A 347 -7.70 1.02 1.32
CA GLY A 347 -8.40 1.58 2.47
C GLY A 347 -9.20 2.84 2.14
N PRO A 348 -9.93 3.40 3.12
CA PRO A 348 -10.78 4.56 2.91
C PRO A 348 -9.96 5.79 2.47
N ALA A 349 -10.59 6.63 1.65
CA ALA A 349 -10.02 7.91 1.28
C ALA A 349 -9.92 8.84 2.50
N ASP A 350 -8.77 9.50 2.63
CA ASP A 350 -8.50 10.50 3.68
C ASP A 350 -9.20 11.83 3.38
N ASP A 351 -9.40 12.13 2.10
CA ASP A 351 -10.10 13.33 1.62
C ASP A 351 -11.51 13.01 1.13
N PRO A 352 -12.45 13.96 1.28
CA PRO A 352 -13.77 13.81 0.70
C PRO A 352 -13.73 13.73 -0.84
N SER A 353 -14.60 12.91 -1.39
CA SER A 353 -14.89 12.85 -2.82
C SER A 353 -15.88 13.96 -3.25
N PRO A 354 -16.02 14.24 -4.56
CA PRO A 354 -17.04 15.17 -5.07
C PRO A 354 -18.46 14.80 -4.63
N VAL A 355 -18.77 13.50 -4.56
CA VAL A 355 -20.07 13.01 -4.08
C VAL A 355 -20.22 13.26 -2.58
N ALA A 356 -19.18 13.01 -1.78
CA ALA A 356 -19.19 13.31 -0.35
C ALA A 356 -19.39 14.80 -0.07
N LEU A 357 -18.79 15.69 -0.87
CA LEU A 357 -19.03 17.14 -0.77
C LEU A 357 -20.49 17.50 -1.07
N LEU A 358 -21.12 16.85 -2.06
CA LEU A 358 -22.52 17.07 -2.38
C LEU A 358 -23.44 16.64 -1.22
N ASP A 359 -23.09 15.56 -0.52
CA ASP A 359 -23.84 15.11 0.66
C ASP A 359 -23.68 16.07 1.85
N VAL A 360 -22.50 16.68 2.02
CA VAL A 360 -22.34 17.81 2.95
C VAL A 360 -23.24 18.98 2.59
N ALA A 361 -23.33 19.31 1.29
CA ALA A 361 -24.18 20.39 0.82
C ALA A 361 -25.66 20.11 1.18
N LYS A 362 -26.15 18.90 0.91
CA LYS A 362 -27.51 18.48 1.30
C LYS A 362 -27.73 18.55 2.81
N ALA A 363 -26.78 18.05 3.61
CA ALA A 363 -26.88 18.07 5.07
C ALA A 363 -26.88 19.49 5.65
N ALA A 364 -26.23 20.44 4.98
CA ALA A 364 -26.25 21.86 5.33
C ALA A 364 -27.52 22.61 4.87
N GLY A 365 -28.50 21.91 4.28
CA GLY A 365 -29.71 22.54 3.71
C GLY A 365 -29.47 23.24 2.37
N GLU A 366 -28.36 22.93 1.70
CA GLU A 366 -27.91 23.58 0.47
C GLU A 366 -27.81 22.56 -0.67
N PRO A 367 -28.91 22.14 -1.32
CA PRO A 367 -28.82 21.25 -2.47
C PRO A 367 -28.09 21.94 -3.63
N MET A 368 -26.87 21.49 -3.93
CA MET A 368 -25.97 22.02 -4.96
C MET A 368 -25.85 21.10 -6.17
N ASP A 369 -26.91 20.36 -6.48
CA ASP A 369 -26.98 19.36 -7.56
C ASP A 369 -27.11 19.96 -8.98
N ARG A 370 -27.45 21.26 -9.06
CA ARG A 370 -27.63 22.01 -10.31
C ARG A 370 -26.61 23.12 -10.46
N THR A 371 -26.12 23.31 -11.68
CA THR A 371 -25.14 24.35 -12.02
C THR A 371 -25.60 25.77 -11.69
N ALA A 372 -26.90 26.04 -11.79
CA ALA A 372 -27.49 27.32 -11.39
C ALA A 372 -27.24 27.65 -9.90
N SER A 373 -27.25 26.63 -9.03
CA SER A 373 -26.97 26.78 -7.59
C SER A 373 -25.54 27.20 -7.31
N LEU A 374 -24.59 26.85 -8.19
CA LEU A 374 -23.16 27.12 -8.02
C LEU A 374 -22.80 28.60 -8.21
N ALA A 375 -23.68 29.39 -8.84
CA ALA A 375 -23.47 30.83 -9.01
C ALA A 375 -23.60 31.61 -7.69
N ASP A 376 -24.34 31.08 -6.72
CA ASP A 376 -24.53 31.75 -5.42
C ASP A 376 -23.31 31.56 -4.52
N VAL A 377 -22.54 32.64 -4.36
CA VAL A 377 -21.33 32.69 -3.54
C VAL A 377 -21.61 32.36 -2.07
N ALA A 378 -22.73 32.82 -1.52
CA ALA A 378 -23.04 32.63 -0.10
C ALA A 378 -23.35 31.16 0.19
N ARG A 379 -24.05 30.49 -0.73
CA ARG A 379 -24.31 29.04 -0.65
C ARG A 379 -23.00 28.26 -0.76
N VAL A 380 -22.14 28.58 -1.73
CA VAL A 380 -20.82 27.95 -1.89
C VAL A 380 -19.98 28.08 -0.61
N ASP A 381 -19.94 29.27 -0.01
CA ASP A 381 -19.20 29.48 1.25
C ASP A 381 -19.80 28.73 2.44
N ARG A 382 -21.13 28.56 2.52
CA ARG A 382 -21.76 27.75 3.57
C ARG A 382 -21.36 26.28 3.45
N VAL A 383 -21.42 25.70 2.25
CA VAL A 383 -20.99 24.32 2.00
C VAL A 383 -19.51 24.15 2.35
N ARG A 384 -18.66 25.09 1.95
CA ARG A 384 -17.22 25.10 2.22
C ARG A 384 -16.92 25.08 3.72
N ARG A 385 -17.59 25.94 4.50
CA ARG A 385 -17.44 25.96 5.97
C ARG A 385 -17.97 24.67 6.62
N ALA A 386 -19.11 24.14 6.15
CA ALA A 386 -19.65 22.88 6.65
C ALA A 386 -18.69 21.69 6.40
N ALA A 387 -18.03 21.67 5.22
CA ALA A 387 -17.04 20.64 4.91
C ALA A 387 -15.81 20.73 5.82
N LEU A 388 -15.32 21.95 6.09
CA LEU A 388 -14.19 22.20 7.00
C LEU A 388 -14.48 21.75 8.45
N THR A 389 -15.74 21.73 8.87
CA THR A 389 -16.13 21.21 10.20
C THR A 389 -16.34 19.70 10.24
N ARG A 390 -16.49 19.05 9.08
CA ARG A 390 -16.83 17.62 8.99
C ARG A 390 -15.62 16.73 8.72
N PHE A 391 -14.66 17.23 7.94
CA PHE A 391 -13.53 16.44 7.48
C PHE A 391 -12.22 16.98 8.03
N GLU A 392 -11.39 16.07 8.53
CA GLU A 392 -10.05 16.34 9.02
C GLU A 392 -9.11 15.27 8.44
N PRO A 393 -8.36 15.58 7.35
CA PRO A 393 -7.46 14.63 6.73
C PRO A 393 -6.30 14.27 7.67
N GLY A 394 -6.05 12.97 7.85
CA GLY A 394 -5.03 12.43 8.75
C GLY A 394 -3.62 12.35 8.14
N VAL A 395 -3.48 12.40 6.81
CA VAL A 395 -2.19 12.27 6.11
C VAL A 395 -1.84 13.52 5.31
N TYR A 396 -0.63 14.04 5.51
CA TYR A 396 -0.05 15.16 4.78
C TYR A 396 0.34 14.77 3.36
N ASP A 397 -0.14 15.55 2.40
CA ASP A 397 -0.02 15.27 0.96
C ASP A 397 0.93 16.21 0.21
N GLY A 398 1.64 17.10 0.91
CA GLY A 398 2.55 18.06 0.29
C GLY A 398 1.91 19.37 -0.21
N VAL A 399 0.58 19.51 -0.23
CA VAL A 399 -0.11 20.65 -0.88
C VAL A 399 -0.25 21.85 0.06
N ALA A 400 -0.43 21.60 1.37
CA ALA A 400 -0.50 22.64 2.39
C ALA A 400 0.91 23.04 2.89
N ALA A 401 1.05 24.22 3.50
CA ALA A 401 2.27 24.49 4.27
C ALA A 401 2.18 23.81 5.65
N VAL A 402 3.18 22.99 6.00
CA VAL A 402 3.34 22.46 7.36
C VAL A 402 4.11 23.47 8.18
N ARG A 403 3.52 23.97 9.26
CA ARG A 403 4.27 24.57 10.36
C ARG A 403 4.25 23.62 11.54
N VAL A 404 5.44 23.17 11.92
CA VAL A 404 5.64 22.50 13.19
C VAL A 404 5.79 23.60 14.25
N PRO A 405 4.94 23.65 15.30
CA PRO A 405 5.15 24.57 16.42
C PRO A 405 6.54 24.35 17.01
N GLU A 406 7.29 25.42 17.32
CA GLU A 406 8.64 25.31 17.90
C GLU A 406 8.66 24.50 19.21
N THR A 407 7.51 24.39 19.89
CA THR A 407 7.30 23.68 21.15
C THR A 407 6.90 22.21 20.99
N ALA A 408 6.72 21.72 19.75
CA ALA A 408 6.30 20.33 19.53
C ALA A 408 7.42 19.35 19.87
N GLN A 409 7.20 18.54 20.89
CA GLN A 409 8.13 17.50 21.38
C GLN A 409 8.06 16.19 20.58
N GLY A 410 7.22 16.14 19.54
CA GLY A 410 7.04 14.98 18.67
C GLY A 410 5.84 15.08 17.70
N PRO A 411 5.67 14.12 16.78
CA PRO A 411 4.63 14.11 15.73
C PRO A 411 3.19 14.06 16.25
N THR A 412 2.97 13.61 17.49
CA THR A 412 1.66 13.62 18.17
C THR A 412 1.35 14.98 18.82
N SER A 413 2.36 15.81 19.07
CA SER A 413 2.21 17.13 19.70
C SER A 413 2.15 18.30 18.70
N ALA A 414 2.73 18.11 17.51
CA ALA A 414 2.40 18.92 16.35
C ALA A 414 1.20 18.25 15.68
N GLY A 415 0.08 18.94 15.50
CA GLY A 415 -0.96 18.45 14.59
C GLY A 415 -0.39 18.41 13.17
N VAL A 416 0.35 17.35 12.81
CA VAL A 416 0.76 17.06 11.44
C VAL A 416 -0.47 16.51 10.68
N GLY A 417 -1.60 17.20 10.82
CA GLY A 417 -2.77 17.09 9.98
C GLY A 417 -2.70 18.21 8.94
N ARG A 418 -3.37 18.02 7.81
CA ARG A 418 -3.31 19.04 6.77
C ARG A 418 -3.94 20.35 7.25
N ALA A 419 -3.17 21.41 7.07
CA ALA A 419 -3.58 22.78 7.19
C ALA A 419 -4.61 23.22 6.11
N ALA A 420 -4.85 22.40 5.08
CA ALA A 420 -5.81 22.72 4.02
C ALA A 420 -6.60 21.50 3.55
N LEU A 421 -7.90 21.48 3.87
CA LEU A 421 -8.85 20.49 3.35
C LEU A 421 -9.04 20.67 1.85
N GLY A 422 -9.01 19.57 1.10
CA GLY A 422 -9.32 19.53 -0.32
C GLY A 422 -10.26 18.38 -0.66
N VAL A 423 -10.93 18.49 -1.80
CA VAL A 423 -11.73 17.40 -2.39
C VAL A 423 -10.91 16.75 -3.50
N ARG A 424 -10.95 15.42 -3.58
CA ARG A 424 -10.23 14.62 -4.57
C ARG A 424 -11.16 13.66 -5.27
N PHE A 425 -11.02 13.52 -6.58
CA PHE A 425 -11.97 12.76 -7.38
C PHE A 425 -11.97 11.28 -7.00
N LEU A 426 -10.80 10.65 -6.86
CA LEU A 426 -10.70 9.27 -6.36
C LEU A 426 -10.44 9.19 -4.84
N GLY A 427 -10.03 10.29 -4.22
CA GLY A 427 -9.53 10.30 -2.84
C GLY A 427 -8.09 9.80 -2.77
N ALA A 428 -7.22 10.48 -2.03
CA ALA A 428 -5.94 9.89 -1.64
C ALA A 428 -6.22 8.98 -0.43
N SER A 429 -5.87 7.70 -0.52
CA SER A 429 -5.97 6.81 0.63
C SER A 429 -5.01 7.28 1.72
N GLY A 430 -5.47 7.28 2.97
CA GLY A 430 -4.63 7.51 4.16
C GLY A 430 -4.45 6.22 4.95
N PRO A 431 -3.79 5.19 4.38
CA PRO A 431 -3.69 3.89 5.04
C PRO A 431 -2.92 4.01 6.36
N VAL A 432 -3.16 3.04 7.26
CA VAL A 432 -2.65 3.08 8.65
C VAL A 432 -1.13 3.17 8.69
N ASP A 433 -0.45 2.53 7.74
CA ASP A 433 1.00 2.62 7.55
C ASP A 433 1.45 4.04 7.21
N SER A 434 0.73 4.76 6.33
CA SER A 434 1.04 6.16 6.00
C SER A 434 0.92 7.08 7.21
N GLN A 435 -0.10 6.87 8.05
CA GLN A 435 -0.24 7.59 9.32
C GLN A 435 0.92 7.28 10.27
N ALA A 436 1.30 6.01 10.40
CA ALA A 436 2.41 5.59 11.24
C ALA A 436 3.77 6.14 10.74
N LEU A 437 4.05 6.02 9.44
CA LEU A 437 5.28 6.45 8.80
C LEU A 437 5.42 7.97 8.82
N GLN A 438 4.33 8.72 8.63
CA GLN A 438 4.36 10.18 8.76
C GLN A 438 4.87 10.63 10.13
N GLY A 439 4.53 9.89 11.19
CA GLY A 439 5.07 10.15 12.53
C GLY A 439 6.58 9.98 12.63
N LEU A 440 7.18 9.10 11.82
CA LEU A 440 8.61 8.81 11.85
C LEU A 440 9.46 9.82 11.06
N VAL A 441 8.90 10.51 10.06
CA VAL A 441 9.62 11.47 9.21
C VAL A 441 9.57 12.90 9.77
N PHE A 442 9.31 13.04 11.07
CA PHE A 442 9.20 14.34 11.73
C PHE A 442 10.58 14.98 12.06
N PRO A 443 10.78 16.28 11.79
CA PRO A 443 9.88 17.20 11.09
C PRO A 443 9.99 17.07 9.56
N LEU A 444 8.85 17.12 8.86
CA LEU A 444 8.74 17.23 7.41
C LEU A 444 9.24 18.62 6.95
N ARG A 445 10.57 18.82 6.95
CA ARG A 445 11.30 20.09 6.73
C ARG A 445 10.90 21.23 7.68
N ARG A 446 11.86 21.70 8.50
CA ARG A 446 11.80 23.03 9.11
C ARG A 446 11.73 24.07 7.98
N ALA A 447 10.66 24.84 7.91
CA ALA A 447 10.65 26.06 7.11
C ALA A 447 11.83 26.93 7.60
N ARG A 448 12.76 27.29 6.71
CA ARG A 448 13.73 28.34 7.04
C ARG A 448 12.92 29.62 7.24
N ALA A 449 12.99 30.19 8.44
CA ALA A 449 12.56 31.55 8.68
C ALA A 449 13.34 32.44 7.70
N SER A 450 12.61 33.09 6.79
CA SER A 450 13.10 34.18 5.94
C SER A 450 13.11 35.48 6.73
#